data_AF-A0A5Q4G2V9-F1
#
_entry.id   AF-A0A5Q4G2V9-F1
#
_cell.length_a   1.000
_cell.length_b   1.000
_cell.length_c   1.000
_cell.angle_alpha   90.00
_cell.angle_beta   90.00
_cell.angle_gamma   90.00
#
_symmetry.space_group_name_H-M   'P 1'
#
loop_
_entity.id
_entity.type
_entity.pdbx_description
1 polymer ?
#
loop_
_entity_poly.entity_id
_entity_poly.type
_entity_poly.pdbx_seq_one_letter_code
_entity_poly.pdbx_strand_id
1 'polypeptide(L)' 'PFIWQVGGRFTWPDDRDRLVYAHRRGFEDAFVSEPDLPFKALL' A
#
# COMPACT_ATOMS: atom_id res chain seq x y z
N PRO A 1 -13.00 17.24 -0.28
CA PRO A 1 -13.71 16.15 -1.01
C PRO A 1 -12.83 14.90 -0.97
N PHE A 2 -13.42 13.72 -0.74
CA PHE A 2 -12.67 12.45 -0.67
C PHE A 2 -13.04 11.58 -1.86
N ILE A 3 -12.06 11.25 -2.69
CA ILE A 3 -12.22 10.38 -3.85
C ILE A 3 -12.11 8.93 -3.36
N TRP A 4 -13.24 8.25 -3.28
CA TRP A 4 -13.33 6.89 -2.78
C TRP A 4 -13.39 5.86 -3.92
N GLN A 5 -13.10 4.61 -3.60
CA GLN A 5 -13.25 3.45 -4.49
C GLN A 5 -14.13 2.40 -3.79
N VAL A 6 -14.89 1.65 -4.58
CA VAL A 6 -15.83 0.64 -4.08
C VAL A 6 -15.08 -0.41 -3.25
N GLY A 7 -15.61 -0.74 -2.07
CA GLY A 7 -14.97 -1.69 -1.14
C GLY A 7 -13.83 -1.08 -0.31
N GLY A 8 -13.56 0.21 -0.44
CA GLY A 8 -12.58 0.90 0.39
C GLY A 8 -13.05 1.16 1.83
N ARG A 9 -12.11 1.33 2.74
CA ARG A 9 -12.36 1.72 4.14
C ARG A 9 -11.99 3.18 4.37
N PHE A 10 -12.77 3.86 5.21
CA PHE A 10 -12.48 5.19 5.74
C PHE A 10 -12.70 5.16 7.26
N THR A 11 -11.71 5.58 8.04
CA THR A 11 -11.78 5.66 9.50
C THR A 11 -11.75 7.13 9.93
N TRP A 12 -12.79 7.58 10.64
CA TRP A 12 -12.81 8.92 11.25
C TRP A 12 -12.32 8.84 12.70
N PRO A 13 -11.47 9.77 13.18
CA PRO A 13 -10.95 10.96 12.49
C PRO A 13 -9.68 10.73 11.67
N ASP A 14 -9.11 9.53 11.69
CA ASP A 14 -7.75 9.26 11.15
C ASP A 14 -7.57 9.64 9.67
N ASP A 15 -8.61 9.45 8.85
CA ASP A 15 -8.59 9.71 7.40
C ASP A 15 -9.15 11.09 7.01
N ARG A 16 -9.48 11.95 7.97
CA ARG A 16 -10.21 13.22 7.74
C ARG A 16 -9.57 14.15 6.70
N ASP A 17 -8.25 14.16 6.63
CA ASP A 17 -7.48 15.06 5.75
C ASP A 17 -7.04 14.36 4.46
N ARG A 18 -7.37 13.07 4.26
CA ARG A 18 -7.10 12.36 3.01
C ARG A 18 -8.03 12.83 1.91
N LEU A 19 -7.48 13.03 0.72
CA LEU A 19 -8.23 13.45 -0.46
C LEU A 19 -8.56 12.28 -1.41
N VAL A 20 -7.75 11.22 -1.40
CA VAL A 20 -7.89 10.08 -2.31
C VAL A 20 -7.65 8.77 -1.56
N TYR A 21 -8.57 7.83 -1.72
CA TYR A 21 -8.43 6.45 -1.26
C TYR A 21 -7.62 5.63 -2.28
N ALA A 22 -6.72 4.78 -1.78
CA ALA A 22 -6.11 3.70 -2.55
C ALA A 22 -6.20 2.40 -1.76
N HIS A 23 -6.47 1.29 -2.45
CA HIS A 23 -6.48 -0.03 -1.82
C HIS A 23 -5.10 -0.41 -1.28
N ARG A 24 -5.09 -1.25 -0.24
CA ARG A 24 -3.86 -1.85 0.30
C ARG A 24 -3.14 -2.60 -0.83
N ARG A 25 -1.89 -2.21 -1.11
CA ARG A 25 -1.11 -2.75 -2.23
C ARG A 25 -0.45 -4.10 -1.94
N GLY A 26 -0.39 -4.50 -0.67
CA GLY A 26 0.37 -5.67 -0.24
C GLY A 26 1.85 -5.35 -0.07
N PHE A 27 2.69 -6.40 -0.11
CA PHE A 27 4.14 -6.33 0.01
C PHE A 27 4.65 -5.85 1.37
N GLU A 28 3.86 -5.98 2.44
CA GLU A 28 4.28 -5.55 3.78
C GLU A 28 5.48 -6.34 4.32
N ASP A 29 5.70 -7.56 3.81
CA ASP A 29 6.82 -8.44 4.10
C ASP A 29 7.82 -8.57 2.93
N ALA A 30 7.72 -7.72 1.91
CA ALA A 30 8.69 -7.71 0.83
C ALA A 30 10.09 -7.43 1.37
N PHE A 31 11.07 -8.20 0.89
CA PHE A 31 12.48 -8.13 1.31
C PHE A 31 12.75 -8.48 2.79
N VAL A 32 11.82 -9.14 3.50
CA VAL A 32 12.09 -9.72 4.83
C VAL A 32 13.17 -10.79 4.76
N SER A 33 13.21 -11.56 3.68
CA SER A 33 14.29 -12.50 3.35
C SER A 33 15.08 -12.00 2.15
N GLU A 34 16.34 -12.42 2.05
CA GLU A 34 17.15 -12.16 0.85
C GLU A 34 16.42 -12.73 -0.37
N PRO A 35 16.27 -11.93 -1.45
CA PRO A 35 15.60 -12.39 -2.65
C PRO A 35 16.46 -13.43 -3.38
N ASP A 36 15.81 -14.44 -3.95
CA ASP A 36 16.46 -15.50 -4.72
C ASP A 36 16.84 -14.97 -6.12
N LEU A 37 17.91 -14.17 -6.17
CA LEU A 37 18.42 -13.54 -7.38
C LEU A 37 19.87 -13.95 -7.64
N PRO A 38 20.27 -14.12 -8.92
CA PRO A 38 21.66 -14.40 -9.29
C PRO A 38 22.66 -13.33 -8.82
N PHE A 39 22.21 -12.07 -8.75
CA PHE A 39 22.94 -10.93 -8.20
C PHE A 39 21.96 -9.83 -7.80
N LYS A 40 22.36 -8.97 -6.86
CA LYS A 40 21.47 -8.00 -6.19
C LYS A 40 20.83 -6.94 -7.08
N ALA A 41 21.45 -6.62 -8.21
CA ALA A 41 21.03 -5.52 -9.09
C ALA A 41 20.16 -5.97 -10.28
N LEU A 42 19.60 -7.18 -10.22
CA LEU A 42 18.80 -7.70 -11.32
C LEU A 42 17.42 -7.03 -11.43
N LEU A 43 16.83 -6.61 -10.30
CA LEU A 43 15.47 -6.07 -10.18
C LEU A 43 15.42 -4.86 -9.24
#